data_AF-M3FUN2-F1
#
_entry.id   AF-M3FUN2-F1
#
_cell.length_a   1.000
_cell.length_b   1.000
_cell.length_c   1.000
_cell.angle_alpha   90.00
_cell.angle_beta   90.00
_cell.angle_gamma   90.00
#
_symmetry.space_group_name_H-M   'P 1'
#
loop_
_entity.id
_entity.type
_entity.pdbx_description
1 polymer ?
#
loop_
_entity_poly.entity_id
_entity_poly.type
_entity_poly.pdbx_seq_one_letter_code
_entity_poly.pdbx_strand_id
1 'polypeptide(L)'
;MTENVLDLLTEEITRLPEDTQKFLKVAACVGNLFDLGILYRYFQDTSEIVETGIRECIKQGIIIYQESQVSLYPVLQILKKENAKELDKNRVFEGITFRFSHDKINQVIGESMAPDQRVEIHKNLAWLLIESDRLSSKQERIPEIANHLIKSQKILSSKEEVEIFNHYIILAGNSAKLAAAFNTAYNLFTLLKKKITEKSWKDKKEQCVQIYKSFAESAYFLSKTLEAEDAVQVLLSRLQDRIEIVDVYLMQLEVMNAKNDLEGAYKVGLKALQSLDVGFPEKPGIMVLIFEFLKMIYYQRGRSPERLREAKKIKILIK
;
A
#
# COMPACT_ATOMS: atom_id res chain seq x y z
N MET A 1 -11.97 -13.40 34.13
CA MET A 1 -12.32 -14.72 33.56
C MET A 1 -11.64 -15.00 32.21
N THR A 2 -10.87 -14.07 31.63
CA THR A 2 -10.16 -14.28 30.34
C THR A 2 -8.73 -14.82 30.48
N GLU A 3 -8.04 -14.59 31.61
CA GLU A 3 -6.66 -15.07 31.85
C GLU A 3 -6.57 -16.60 31.79
N ASN A 4 -7.45 -17.32 32.50
CA ASN A 4 -7.43 -18.80 32.52
C ASN A 4 -7.55 -19.46 31.14
N VAL A 5 -8.19 -18.80 30.16
CA VAL A 5 -8.33 -19.35 28.80
C VAL A 5 -7.07 -19.11 27.98
N LEU A 6 -6.39 -17.98 28.19
CA LEU A 6 -5.14 -17.65 27.49
C LEU A 6 -3.99 -18.51 28.00
N ASP A 7 -3.91 -18.73 29.32
CA ASP A 7 -2.89 -19.59 29.92
C ASP A 7 -3.02 -21.04 29.43
N LEU A 8 -4.25 -21.54 29.35
CA LEU A 8 -4.53 -22.88 28.85
C LEU A 8 -4.16 -23.03 27.37
N LEU A 9 -4.52 -22.07 26.52
CA LEU A 9 -4.13 -22.09 25.10
C LEU A 9 -2.60 -21.99 24.93
N THR A 10 -1.92 -21.21 25.78
CA THR A 10 -0.46 -21.10 25.76
C THR A 10 0.18 -22.43 26.13
N GLU A 11 -0.34 -23.10 27.16
CA GLU A 11 0.13 -24.43 27.58
C GLU A 11 -0.12 -25.49 26.49
N GLU A 12 -1.28 -25.46 25.83
CA GLU A 12 -1.58 -26.34 24.70
C GLU A 12 -0.61 -26.13 23.53
N ILE A 13 -0.35 -24.88 23.14
CA ILE A 13 0.58 -24.56 22.03
C ILE A 13 2.01 -24.97 22.37
N THR A 14 2.47 -24.73 23.59
CA THR A 14 3.86 -25.03 24.00
C THR A 14 4.14 -26.53 24.13
N ARG A 15 3.10 -27.35 24.32
CA ARG A 15 3.20 -28.83 24.34
C ARG A 15 3.26 -29.46 22.96
N LEU A 16 2.96 -28.71 21.89
CA LEU A 16 3.04 -29.22 20.52
C LEU A 16 4.51 -29.49 20.12
N PRO A 17 4.76 -30.40 19.16
CA PRO A 17 6.09 -30.59 18.60
C PRO A 17 6.69 -29.29 18.08
N GLU A 18 8.00 -29.13 18.18
CA GLU A 18 8.71 -27.89 17.81
C GLU A 18 8.38 -27.43 16.39
N ASP A 19 8.30 -28.36 15.43
CA ASP A 19 7.95 -28.06 14.04
C ASP A 19 6.51 -27.60 13.88
N THR A 20 5.58 -28.16 14.66
CA THR A 20 4.19 -27.67 14.69
C THR A 20 4.12 -26.25 15.27
N GLN A 21 4.93 -25.94 16.28
CA GLN A 21 5.04 -24.59 16.80
C GLN A 21 5.63 -23.61 15.77
N LYS A 22 6.67 -24.02 15.02
CA LYS A 22 7.24 -23.21 13.92
C LYS A 22 6.19 -22.92 12.85
N PHE A 23 5.45 -23.95 12.42
CA PHE A 23 4.34 -23.80 11.48
C PHE A 23 3.31 -22.78 11.98
N LEU A 24 2.85 -22.93 13.22
CA LEU A 24 1.85 -22.04 13.84
C LEU A 24 2.34 -20.59 13.93
N LYS A 25 3.61 -20.37 14.28
CA LYS A 25 4.21 -19.03 14.35
C LYS A 25 4.19 -18.31 13.01
N VAL A 26 4.53 -19.01 11.92
CA VAL A 26 4.48 -18.43 10.57
C VAL A 26 3.04 -18.21 10.13
N ALA A 27 2.14 -19.17 10.36
CA ALA A 27 0.71 -19.04 10.06
C ALA A 27 0.08 -17.83 10.78
N ALA A 28 0.40 -17.64 12.07
CA ALA A 28 -0.04 -16.51 12.86
C ALA A 28 0.47 -15.17 12.28
N CYS A 29 1.71 -15.14 11.79
CA CYS A 29 2.28 -13.98 11.12
C CYS A 29 1.58 -13.64 9.79
N VAL A 30 1.13 -14.64 9.02
CA VAL A 30 0.34 -14.45 7.80
C VAL A 30 -1.02 -13.85 8.15
N GLY A 31 -1.74 -14.42 9.11
CA GLY A 31 -3.00 -13.87 9.60
C GLY A 31 -3.96 -14.92 10.13
N ASN A 32 -5.17 -14.48 10.53
CA ASN A 32 -6.18 -15.40 11.05
C ASN A 32 -6.69 -16.39 9.99
N LEU A 33 -6.72 -15.93 8.75
CA LEU A 33 -6.98 -16.71 7.53
C LEU A 33 -5.66 -16.72 6.76
N PHE A 34 -5.18 -17.90 6.39
CA PHE A 34 -3.89 -18.05 5.71
C PHE A 34 -3.96 -19.07 4.58
N ASP A 35 -3.21 -18.79 3.52
CA ASP A 35 -3.11 -19.61 2.31
C ASP A 35 -1.98 -20.64 2.44
N LEU A 36 -2.26 -21.88 2.04
CA LEU A 36 -1.32 -22.98 2.11
C LEU A 36 -0.10 -22.76 1.20
N GLY A 37 -0.30 -22.18 0.03
CA GLY A 37 0.79 -21.86 -0.90
C GLY A 37 1.80 -20.88 -0.32
N ILE A 38 1.36 -19.94 0.52
CA ILE A 38 2.30 -19.06 1.26
C ILE A 38 3.14 -19.87 2.25
N LEU A 39 2.50 -20.71 3.08
CA LEU A 39 3.23 -21.52 4.08
C LEU A 39 4.16 -22.55 3.42
N TYR A 40 3.71 -23.20 2.36
CA TYR A 40 4.51 -24.17 1.62
C TYR A 40 5.77 -23.52 1.03
N ARG A 41 5.64 -22.33 0.42
CA ARG A 41 6.80 -21.58 -0.07
C ARG A 41 7.73 -21.12 1.06
N TYR A 42 7.17 -20.72 2.20
CA TYR A 42 7.99 -20.28 3.33
C TYR A 42 8.87 -21.42 3.88
N PHE A 43 8.31 -22.64 3.92
CA PHE A 43 9.00 -23.84 4.38
C PHE A 43 9.52 -24.70 3.23
N GLN A 44 9.88 -24.12 2.07
CA GLN A 44 10.26 -24.90 0.89
C GLN A 44 11.38 -25.93 1.18
N ASP A 45 12.38 -25.55 1.98
CA ASP A 45 13.52 -26.41 2.33
C ASP A 45 13.19 -27.45 3.42
N THR A 46 11.99 -27.38 4.02
CA THR A 46 11.52 -28.20 5.15
C THR A 46 10.01 -28.47 5.04
N SER A 47 9.57 -28.90 3.86
CA SER A 47 8.13 -28.99 3.54
C SER A 47 7.34 -29.96 4.42
N GLU A 48 8.03 -30.90 5.09
CA GLU A 48 7.46 -31.84 6.07
C GLU A 48 6.85 -31.13 7.27
N ILE A 49 7.37 -29.94 7.62
CA ILE A 49 6.84 -29.08 8.68
C ILE A 49 5.38 -28.68 8.37
N VAL A 50 5.08 -28.41 7.10
CA VAL A 50 3.74 -27.98 6.67
C VAL A 50 2.75 -29.13 6.78
N GLU A 51 3.12 -30.33 6.31
CA GLU A 51 2.25 -31.51 6.40
C GLU A 51 1.99 -31.90 7.86
N THR A 52 3.06 -31.99 8.66
CA THR A 52 2.99 -32.34 10.08
C THR A 52 2.19 -31.30 10.85
N GLY A 53 2.47 -30.01 10.62
CA GLY A 53 1.79 -28.90 11.26
C GLY A 53 0.29 -28.90 10.97
N ILE A 54 -0.13 -29.02 9.72
CA ILE A 54 -1.55 -29.09 9.35
C ILE A 54 -2.23 -30.29 10.00
N ARG A 55 -1.60 -31.46 9.93
CA ARG A 55 -2.17 -32.70 10.46
C ARG A 55 -2.40 -32.62 11.96
N GLU A 56 -1.40 -32.17 12.72
CA GLU A 56 -1.51 -32.07 14.16
C GLU A 56 -2.46 -30.95 14.57
N CYS A 57 -2.39 -29.77 13.95
CA CYS A 57 -3.26 -28.66 14.29
C CYS A 57 -4.74 -28.93 13.98
N ILE A 58 -5.07 -29.66 12.91
CA ILE A 58 -6.45 -30.07 12.63
C ILE A 58 -6.92 -31.10 13.65
N LYS A 59 -6.08 -32.08 13.98
CA LYS A 59 -6.40 -33.11 14.97
C LYS A 59 -6.71 -32.50 16.35
N GLN A 60 -6.00 -31.44 16.72
CA GLN A 60 -6.19 -30.70 17.97
C GLN A 60 -7.26 -29.59 17.86
N GLY A 61 -7.89 -29.38 16.70
CA GLY A 61 -8.91 -28.34 16.51
C GLY A 61 -8.39 -26.89 16.56
N ILE A 62 -7.07 -26.69 16.43
CA ILE A 62 -6.41 -25.38 16.46
C ILE A 62 -6.66 -24.61 15.16
N ILE A 63 -6.64 -25.33 14.03
CA ILE A 63 -6.94 -24.78 12.71
C ILE A 63 -8.09 -25.54 12.06
N ILE A 64 -8.85 -24.82 11.24
CA ILE A 64 -9.98 -25.32 10.49
C ILE A 64 -9.67 -25.13 9.01
N TYR A 65 -9.82 -26.19 8.24
CA TYR A 65 -9.78 -26.11 6.78
C TYR A 65 -11.00 -25.33 6.29
N GLN A 66 -10.77 -24.25 5.56
CA GLN A 66 -11.85 -23.46 4.99
C GLN A 66 -12.17 -24.03 3.62
N GLU A 67 -13.42 -24.47 3.46
CA GLU A 67 -13.88 -25.19 2.28
C GLU A 67 -13.51 -24.44 0.99
N SER A 68 -12.62 -25.05 0.21
CA SER A 68 -12.34 -24.64 -1.17
C SER A 68 -13.00 -25.65 -2.12
N GLN A 69 -12.90 -25.44 -3.44
CA GLN A 69 -13.41 -26.39 -4.43
C GLN A 69 -12.72 -27.77 -4.40
N VAL A 70 -11.74 -27.99 -3.50
CA VAL A 70 -10.91 -29.19 -3.42
C VAL A 70 -11.07 -29.81 -2.04
N SER A 71 -11.33 -31.11 -1.94
CA SER A 71 -11.34 -31.77 -0.63
C SER A 71 -9.94 -31.79 0.01
N LEU A 72 -9.86 -31.63 1.33
CA LEU A 72 -8.58 -31.60 2.06
C LEU A 72 -7.74 -32.89 1.92
N TYR A 73 -8.39 -34.05 1.87
CA TYR A 73 -7.67 -35.33 1.87
C TYR A 73 -6.72 -35.52 0.66
N PRO A 74 -7.15 -35.24 -0.60
CA PRO A 74 -6.24 -35.14 -1.74
C PRO A 74 -5.03 -34.21 -1.52
N VAL A 75 -5.24 -33.07 -0.89
CA VAL A 75 -4.19 -32.07 -0.65
C VAL A 75 -3.10 -32.63 0.28
N LEU A 76 -3.51 -33.30 1.36
CA LEU A 76 -2.58 -33.95 2.30
C LEU A 76 -1.78 -35.07 1.63
N GLN A 77 -2.35 -35.79 0.65
CA GLN A 77 -1.60 -36.78 -0.12
C GLN A 77 -0.55 -36.16 -1.05
N ILE A 78 -0.84 -34.98 -1.63
CA ILE A 78 0.10 -34.27 -2.50
C ILE A 78 1.27 -33.71 -1.69
N LEU A 79 0.99 -33.20 -0.48
CA LEU A 79 2.04 -32.75 0.45
C LEU A 79 3.03 -33.88 0.77
N LYS A 80 2.52 -35.10 1.03
CA LYS A 80 3.35 -36.29 1.32
C LYS A 80 4.21 -36.79 0.15
N LYS A 81 3.88 -36.47 -1.09
CA LYS A 81 4.60 -37.01 -2.26
C LYS A 81 5.83 -36.16 -2.54
N GLU A 82 7.01 -36.72 -2.34
CA GLU A 82 8.29 -36.06 -2.68
C GLU A 82 8.46 -35.83 -4.19
N ASN A 83 7.86 -36.68 -5.05
CA ASN A 83 8.17 -36.74 -6.49
C ASN A 83 7.44 -35.72 -7.40
N ALA A 84 6.65 -34.79 -6.87
CA ALA A 84 6.02 -33.75 -7.70
C ALA A 84 6.87 -32.48 -7.72
N LYS A 85 7.09 -31.89 -8.91
CA LYS A 85 7.85 -30.65 -9.07
C LYS A 85 7.26 -29.54 -8.18
N GLU A 86 8.12 -28.79 -7.49
CA GLU A 86 7.69 -27.73 -6.55
C GLU A 86 6.79 -26.67 -7.18
N LEU A 87 7.05 -26.31 -8.44
CA LEU A 87 6.24 -25.35 -9.18
C LEU A 87 4.79 -25.84 -9.41
N ASP A 88 4.60 -27.15 -9.58
CA ASP A 88 3.28 -27.75 -9.73
C ASP A 88 2.54 -27.78 -8.39
N LYS A 89 3.26 -28.05 -7.28
CA LYS A 89 2.69 -28.03 -5.93
C LYS A 89 2.22 -26.63 -5.52
N ASN A 90 3.02 -25.59 -5.76
CA ASN A 90 2.65 -24.21 -5.42
C ASN A 90 1.36 -23.75 -6.10
N ARG A 91 1.15 -24.13 -7.36
CA ARG A 91 -0.11 -23.84 -8.08
C ARG A 91 -1.30 -24.60 -7.53
N VAL A 92 -1.08 -25.85 -7.11
CA VAL A 92 -2.13 -26.69 -6.52
C VAL A 92 -2.55 -26.17 -5.14
N PHE A 93 -1.60 -25.63 -4.36
CA PHE A 93 -1.86 -25.16 -3.01
C PHE A 93 -2.41 -23.73 -2.93
N GLU A 94 -2.30 -22.96 -4.00
CA GLU A 94 -2.85 -21.61 -4.06
C GLU A 94 -4.39 -21.63 -3.99
N GLY A 95 -4.97 -20.81 -3.11
CA GLY A 95 -6.40 -20.76 -2.84
C GLY A 95 -6.89 -21.81 -1.84
N ILE A 96 -6.01 -22.70 -1.36
CA ILE A 96 -6.32 -23.60 -0.24
C ILE A 96 -6.08 -22.83 1.05
N THR A 97 -7.17 -22.52 1.75
CA THR A 97 -7.11 -21.66 2.93
C THR A 97 -7.46 -22.41 4.21
N PHE A 98 -6.78 -22.01 5.29
CA PHE A 98 -7.06 -22.45 6.64
C PHE A 98 -7.30 -21.22 7.49
N ARG A 99 -8.06 -21.40 8.57
CA ARG A 99 -8.24 -20.37 9.59
C ARG A 99 -7.94 -20.93 10.97
N PHE A 100 -7.49 -20.10 11.89
CA PHE A 100 -7.52 -20.49 13.29
C PHE A 100 -8.98 -20.66 13.74
N SER A 101 -9.22 -21.65 14.59
CA SER A 101 -10.57 -21.91 15.13
C SER A 101 -11.09 -20.72 15.96
N HIS A 102 -10.18 -19.99 16.61
CA HIS A 102 -10.47 -18.77 17.34
C HIS A 102 -9.38 -17.71 17.17
N ASP A 103 -9.78 -16.44 17.08
CA ASP A 103 -8.87 -15.30 16.95
C ASP A 103 -7.85 -15.22 18.11
N LYS A 104 -8.23 -15.69 19.30
CA LYS A 104 -7.37 -15.77 20.49
C LYS A 104 -6.15 -16.69 20.29
N ILE A 105 -6.28 -17.76 19.50
CA ILE A 105 -5.17 -18.68 19.24
C ILE A 105 -4.07 -17.95 18.48
N ASN A 106 -4.44 -17.23 17.41
CA ASN A 106 -3.50 -16.41 16.64
C ASN A 106 -2.83 -15.35 17.54
N GLN A 107 -3.60 -14.70 18.42
CA GLN A 107 -3.06 -13.75 19.38
C GLN A 107 -2.02 -14.38 20.32
N VAL A 108 -2.34 -15.52 20.95
CA VAL A 108 -1.43 -16.21 21.88
C VAL A 108 -0.14 -16.65 21.17
N ILE A 109 -0.24 -17.23 19.97
CA ILE A 109 0.94 -17.58 19.17
C ILE A 109 1.76 -16.32 18.87
N GLY A 110 1.08 -15.23 18.48
CA GLY A 110 1.65 -13.92 18.21
C GLY A 110 2.45 -13.33 19.38
N GLU A 111 1.93 -13.48 20.60
CA GLU A 111 2.48 -12.95 21.85
C GLU A 111 3.57 -13.86 22.44
N SER A 112 3.51 -15.17 22.20
CA SER A 112 4.53 -16.13 22.65
C SER A 112 5.86 -16.05 21.87
N MET A 113 5.87 -15.40 20.70
CA MET A 113 7.08 -15.23 19.90
C MET A 113 8.00 -14.17 20.50
N ALA A 114 9.30 -14.51 20.59
CA ALA A 114 10.33 -13.50 20.87
C ALA A 114 10.25 -12.37 19.82
N PRO A 115 10.41 -11.09 20.22
CA PRO A 115 10.29 -9.96 19.30
C PRO A 115 11.16 -10.09 18.05
N ASP A 116 12.41 -10.53 18.21
CA ASP A 116 13.36 -10.68 17.10
C ASP A 116 12.94 -11.79 16.13
N GLN A 117 12.45 -12.93 16.65
CA GLN A 117 11.91 -14.02 15.83
C GLN A 117 10.72 -13.55 15.00
N ARG A 118 9.78 -12.82 15.60
CA ARG A 118 8.57 -12.35 14.92
C ARG A 118 8.91 -11.36 13.80
N VAL A 119 9.86 -10.46 14.06
CA VAL A 119 10.33 -9.46 13.11
C VAL A 119 11.02 -10.13 11.91
N GLU A 120 11.81 -11.18 12.14
CA GLU A 120 12.45 -11.97 11.08
C GLU A 120 11.44 -12.72 10.22
N ILE A 121 10.43 -13.36 10.83
CA ILE A 121 9.35 -14.04 10.07
C ILE A 121 8.64 -13.04 9.16
N HIS A 122 8.32 -11.84 9.64
CA HIS A 122 7.70 -10.81 8.80
C HIS A 122 8.61 -10.32 7.67
N LYS A 123 9.93 -10.26 7.88
CA LYS A 123 10.88 -9.98 6.79
C LYS A 123 10.84 -11.08 5.75
N ASN A 124 10.98 -12.35 6.15
CA ASN A 124 10.97 -13.47 5.20
C ASN A 124 9.66 -13.57 4.42
N LEU A 125 8.50 -13.36 5.07
CA LEU A 125 7.20 -13.30 4.40
C LEU A 125 7.12 -12.15 3.39
N ALA A 126 7.59 -10.95 3.73
CA ALA A 126 7.63 -9.84 2.78
C ALA A 126 8.45 -10.20 1.53
N TRP A 127 9.63 -10.82 1.68
CA TRP A 127 10.52 -11.12 0.55
C TRP A 127 9.94 -12.20 -0.35
N LEU A 128 9.37 -13.24 0.26
CA LEU A 128 8.65 -14.30 -0.46
C LEU A 128 7.49 -13.73 -1.29
N LEU A 129 6.71 -12.82 -0.70
CA LEU A 129 5.60 -12.19 -1.41
C LEU A 129 6.08 -11.24 -2.52
N ILE A 130 7.18 -10.51 -2.32
CA ILE A 130 7.79 -9.65 -3.34
C ILE A 130 8.28 -10.48 -4.53
N GLU A 131 8.89 -11.63 -4.29
CA GLU A 131 9.32 -12.52 -5.37
C GLU A 131 8.12 -13.01 -6.19
N SER A 132 7.03 -13.38 -5.52
CA SER A 132 5.79 -13.77 -6.21
C SER A 132 5.15 -12.61 -6.99
N ASP A 133 5.22 -11.39 -6.45
CA ASP A 133 4.69 -10.18 -7.06
C ASP A 133 5.49 -9.79 -8.32
N ARG A 134 6.83 -9.92 -8.30
CA ARG A 134 7.68 -9.68 -9.48
C ARG A 134 7.37 -10.60 -10.66
N LEU A 135 6.85 -11.80 -10.38
CA LEU A 135 6.46 -12.78 -11.39
C LEU A 135 5.01 -12.60 -11.85
N SER A 136 4.21 -11.80 -11.14
CA SER A 136 2.79 -11.57 -11.41
C SER A 136 2.56 -10.18 -12.01
N SER A 137 1.71 -10.08 -13.03
CA SER A 137 1.36 -8.79 -13.63
C SER A 137 0.29 -8.01 -12.84
N LYS A 138 -0.31 -8.61 -11.81
CA LYS A 138 -1.55 -8.10 -11.21
C LYS A 138 -1.36 -7.19 -10.00
N GLN A 139 -0.20 -7.20 -9.35
CA GLN A 139 0.10 -6.35 -8.19
C GLN A 139 -0.92 -6.46 -7.03
N GLU A 140 -1.65 -7.57 -6.92
CA GLU A 140 -2.78 -7.73 -5.99
C GLU A 140 -2.37 -7.82 -4.51
N ARG A 141 -1.10 -8.17 -4.23
CA ARG A 141 -0.61 -8.41 -2.86
C ARG A 141 0.12 -7.21 -2.23
N ILE A 142 0.12 -6.05 -2.89
CA ILE A 142 0.80 -4.84 -2.40
C ILE A 142 0.49 -4.52 -0.93
N PRO A 143 -0.78 -4.49 -0.48
CA PRO A 143 -1.09 -4.15 0.92
C PRO A 143 -0.52 -5.16 1.93
N GLU A 144 -0.52 -6.45 1.57
CA GLU A 144 0.00 -7.53 2.40
C GLU A 144 1.53 -7.42 2.53
N ILE A 145 2.22 -7.20 1.40
CA ILE A 145 3.67 -6.95 1.36
C ILE A 145 4.03 -5.74 2.24
N ALA A 146 3.31 -4.62 2.08
CA ALA A 146 3.55 -3.41 2.85
C ALA A 146 3.36 -3.64 4.36
N ASN A 147 2.33 -4.38 4.76
CA ASN A 147 2.09 -4.72 6.17
C ASN A 147 3.27 -5.52 6.77
N HIS A 148 3.79 -6.50 6.05
CA HIS A 148 4.94 -7.27 6.50
C HIS A 148 6.22 -6.42 6.58
N LEU A 149 6.49 -5.58 5.58
CA LEU A 149 7.61 -4.64 5.56
C LEU A 149 7.57 -3.65 6.74
N ILE A 150 6.40 -3.13 7.09
CA ILE A 150 6.23 -2.21 8.23
C ILE A 150 6.57 -2.92 9.55
N LYS A 151 6.14 -4.17 9.70
CA LYS A 151 6.41 -4.97 10.91
C LYS A 151 7.90 -5.37 11.01
N SER A 152 8.59 -5.51 9.88
CA SER A 152 10.02 -5.85 9.85
C SER A 152 10.97 -4.65 9.72
N GLN A 153 10.45 -3.41 9.65
CA GLN A 153 11.23 -2.22 9.29
C GLN A 153 12.47 -1.95 10.14
N LYS A 154 12.53 -2.45 11.39
CA LYS A 154 13.63 -2.21 12.33
C LYS A 154 14.91 -2.97 11.97
N ILE A 155 14.79 -4.07 11.23
CA ILE A 155 15.92 -4.92 10.82
C ILE A 155 16.29 -4.75 9.34
N LEU A 156 15.64 -3.83 8.65
CA LEU A 156 15.99 -3.45 7.28
C LEU A 156 17.14 -2.44 7.34
N SER A 157 18.29 -2.81 6.79
CA SER A 157 19.54 -2.08 7.00
C SER A 157 20.29 -1.80 5.70
N SER A 158 20.14 -2.68 4.70
CA SER A 158 20.77 -2.49 3.41
C SER A 158 20.07 -1.37 2.62
N LYS A 159 20.84 -0.66 1.78
CA LYS A 159 20.27 0.37 0.89
C LYS A 159 19.15 -0.20 0.03
N GLU A 160 19.34 -1.40 -0.52
CA GLU A 160 18.35 -2.07 -1.36
C GLU A 160 17.08 -2.41 -0.57
N GLU A 161 17.20 -2.89 0.66
CA GLU A 161 16.04 -3.20 1.51
C GLU A 161 15.22 -1.94 1.81
N VAL A 162 15.90 -0.80 2.03
CA VAL A 162 15.25 0.50 2.24
C VAL A 162 14.57 1.00 0.96
N GLU A 163 15.15 0.78 -0.23
CA GLU A 163 14.47 1.10 -1.50
C GLU A 163 13.20 0.27 -1.69
N ILE A 164 13.30 -1.05 -1.48
CA ILE A 164 12.17 -1.97 -1.57
C ILE A 164 11.07 -1.56 -0.60
N PHE A 165 11.43 -1.25 0.65
CA PHE A 165 10.51 -0.73 1.64
C PHE A 165 9.78 0.51 1.11
N ASN A 166 10.52 1.55 0.71
CA ASN A 166 9.91 2.80 0.23
C ASN A 166 9.00 2.55 -0.97
N HIS A 167 9.42 1.72 -1.92
CA HIS A 167 8.65 1.37 -3.11
C HIS A 167 7.28 0.76 -2.76
N TYR A 168 7.25 -0.30 -1.95
CA TYR A 168 6.00 -0.98 -1.60
C TYR A 168 5.11 -0.16 -0.68
N ILE A 169 5.67 0.64 0.23
CA ILE A 169 4.86 1.54 1.07
C ILE A 169 4.22 2.66 0.23
N ILE A 170 4.91 3.20 -0.78
CA ILE A 170 4.33 4.17 -1.73
C ILE A 170 3.20 3.52 -2.53
N LEU A 171 3.43 2.32 -3.08
CA LEU A 171 2.40 1.58 -3.82
C LEU A 171 1.16 1.31 -2.97
N ALA A 172 1.35 0.83 -1.73
CA ALA A 172 0.24 0.58 -0.81
C ALA A 172 -0.49 1.87 -0.42
N GLY A 173 0.23 2.96 -0.21
CA GLY A 173 -0.35 4.27 0.07
C GLY A 173 -1.21 4.77 -1.10
N ASN A 174 -0.73 4.65 -2.33
CA ASN A 174 -1.48 5.03 -3.52
C ASN A 174 -2.70 4.13 -3.75
N SER A 175 -2.55 2.81 -3.56
CA SER A 175 -3.67 1.87 -3.61
C SER A 175 -4.74 2.21 -2.57
N ALA A 176 -4.35 2.59 -1.36
CA ALA A 176 -5.28 3.02 -0.32
C ALA A 176 -6.02 4.30 -0.70
N LYS A 177 -5.34 5.29 -1.31
CA LYS A 177 -5.99 6.51 -1.83
C LYS A 177 -7.02 6.20 -2.91
N LEU A 178 -6.68 5.34 -3.87
CA LEU A 178 -7.60 4.94 -4.93
C LEU A 178 -8.86 4.23 -4.38
N ALA A 179 -8.71 3.50 -3.28
CA ALA A 179 -9.81 2.87 -2.56
C ALA A 179 -10.53 3.80 -1.56
N ALA A 180 -10.23 5.11 -1.56
CA ALA A 180 -10.71 6.10 -0.60
C ALA A 180 -10.42 5.78 0.89
N ALA A 181 -9.46 4.89 1.16
CA ALA A 181 -8.98 4.54 2.49
C ALA A 181 -7.94 5.58 2.98
N PHE A 182 -8.34 6.85 3.06
CA PHE A 182 -7.43 7.98 3.32
C PHE A 182 -6.71 7.90 4.66
N ASN A 183 -7.31 7.29 5.69
CA ASN A 183 -6.63 7.07 6.98
C ASN A 183 -5.42 6.12 6.83
N THR A 184 -5.58 5.04 6.06
CA THR A 184 -4.49 4.10 5.76
C THR A 184 -3.40 4.80 4.96
N ALA A 185 -3.76 5.51 3.89
CA ALA A 185 -2.82 6.26 3.07
C ALA A 185 -2.02 7.30 3.90
N TYR A 186 -2.72 8.09 4.70
CA TYR A 186 -2.12 9.08 5.59
C TYR A 186 -1.09 8.44 6.54
N ASN A 187 -1.40 7.31 7.15
CA ASN A 187 -0.47 6.62 8.06
C ASN A 187 0.78 6.11 7.32
N LEU A 188 0.62 5.54 6.12
CA LEU A 188 1.72 5.06 5.28
C LEU A 188 2.63 6.21 4.83
N PHE A 189 2.06 7.32 4.33
CA PHE A 189 2.85 8.48 3.92
C PHE A 189 3.47 9.24 5.11
N THR A 190 2.83 9.22 6.29
CA THR A 190 3.43 9.73 7.54
C THR A 190 4.69 8.95 7.89
N LEU A 191 4.65 7.62 7.76
CA LEU A 191 5.80 6.75 8.01
C LEU A 191 6.98 7.07 7.08
N LEU A 192 6.70 7.28 5.79
CA LEU A 192 7.71 7.65 4.80
C LEU A 192 8.25 9.06 5.03
N LYS A 193 7.36 10.05 5.27
CA LYS A 193 7.74 11.45 5.52
C LYS A 193 8.69 11.58 6.70
N LYS A 194 8.48 10.82 7.78
CA LYS A 194 9.37 10.80 8.97
C LYS A 194 10.81 10.34 8.66
N LYS A 195 11.02 9.62 7.55
CA LYS A 195 12.33 9.11 7.12
C LYS A 195 13.03 10.02 6.09
N ILE A 196 12.37 11.08 5.62
CA ILE A 196 12.95 12.01 4.64
C ILE A 196 13.97 12.92 5.34
N THR A 197 15.16 13.02 4.74
CA THR A 197 16.28 13.88 5.20
C THR A 197 16.68 14.86 4.10
N GLU A 198 17.59 15.80 4.40
CA GLU A 198 18.19 16.67 3.37
C GLU A 198 18.87 15.87 2.25
N LYS A 199 19.50 14.74 2.59
CA LYS A 199 20.11 13.85 1.61
C LYS A 199 19.05 13.23 0.70
N SER A 200 17.88 12.86 1.24
CA SER A 200 16.76 12.34 0.45
C SER A 200 16.28 13.34 -0.60
N TRP A 201 16.18 14.62 -0.25
CA TRP A 201 15.80 15.69 -1.20
C TRP A 201 16.82 15.88 -2.32
N LYS A 202 18.12 15.70 -2.04
CA LYS A 202 19.19 15.78 -3.03
C LYS A 202 19.21 14.56 -3.96
N ASP A 203 19.11 13.37 -3.39
CA ASP A 203 19.34 12.12 -4.11
C ASP A 203 18.07 11.61 -4.81
N LYS A 204 16.88 11.98 -4.30
CA LYS A 204 15.57 11.45 -4.74
C LYS A 204 14.45 12.48 -4.58
N LYS A 205 14.63 13.63 -5.21
CA LYS A 205 13.68 14.73 -5.17
C LYS A 205 12.26 14.29 -5.54
N GLU A 206 12.10 13.56 -6.63
CA GLU A 206 10.81 13.12 -7.17
C GLU A 206 10.03 12.26 -6.16
N GLN A 207 10.73 11.32 -5.49
CA GLN A 207 10.15 10.49 -4.45
C GLN A 207 9.70 11.31 -3.24
N CYS A 208 10.51 12.30 -2.82
CA CYS A 208 10.15 13.19 -1.71
C CYS A 208 8.91 14.01 -2.05
N VAL A 209 8.84 14.57 -3.27
CA VAL A 209 7.68 15.31 -3.77
C VAL A 209 6.43 14.44 -3.74
N GLN A 210 6.51 13.22 -4.30
CA GLN A 210 5.38 12.28 -4.31
C GLN A 210 4.88 11.95 -2.91
N ILE A 211 5.78 11.69 -1.95
CA ILE A 211 5.42 11.38 -0.56
C ILE A 211 4.73 12.58 0.10
N TYR A 212 5.28 13.78 -0.02
CA TYR A 212 4.70 14.97 0.58
C TYR A 212 3.35 15.34 -0.04
N LYS A 213 3.20 15.26 -1.37
CA LYS A 213 1.92 15.47 -2.05
C LYS A 213 0.87 14.47 -1.57
N SER A 214 1.21 13.18 -1.55
CA SER A 214 0.27 12.13 -1.15
C SER A 214 -0.09 12.18 0.34
N PHE A 215 0.84 12.60 1.19
CA PHE A 215 0.58 12.92 2.59
C PHE A 215 -0.41 14.09 2.72
N ALA A 216 -0.15 15.22 2.04
CA ALA A 216 -0.99 16.41 2.10
C ALA A 216 -2.42 16.12 1.60
N GLU A 217 -2.54 15.46 0.45
CA GLU A 217 -3.82 15.05 -0.12
C GLU A 217 -4.63 14.18 0.86
N SER A 218 -3.99 13.15 1.43
CA SER A 218 -4.64 12.28 2.42
C SER A 218 -5.04 13.05 3.69
N ALA A 219 -4.20 13.98 4.14
CA ALA A 219 -4.49 14.83 5.29
C ALA A 219 -5.69 15.76 5.04
N TYR A 220 -5.82 16.36 3.84
CA TYR A 220 -6.99 17.17 3.51
C TYR A 220 -8.30 16.39 3.51
N PHE A 221 -8.30 15.17 2.96
CA PHE A 221 -9.49 14.30 2.97
C PHE A 221 -9.90 13.89 4.39
N LEU A 222 -8.95 13.84 5.32
CA LEU A 222 -9.18 13.62 6.75
C LEU A 222 -9.44 14.91 7.54
N SER A 223 -9.57 16.06 6.86
CA SER A 223 -9.75 17.38 7.46
C SER A 223 -8.62 17.78 8.44
N LYS A 224 -7.43 17.21 8.26
CA LYS A 224 -6.19 17.60 8.95
C LYS A 224 -5.50 18.75 8.21
N THR A 225 -6.23 19.85 8.03
CA THR A 225 -5.84 20.95 7.13
C THR A 225 -4.50 21.57 7.49
N LEU A 226 -4.20 21.77 8.78
CA LEU A 226 -2.92 22.36 9.20
C LEU A 226 -1.72 21.51 8.75
N GLU A 227 -1.79 20.19 8.97
CA GLU A 227 -0.71 19.29 8.54
C GLU A 227 -0.56 19.23 7.03
N ALA A 228 -1.68 19.34 6.29
CA ALA A 228 -1.68 19.35 4.85
C ALA A 228 -1.03 20.63 4.30
N GLU A 229 -1.40 21.80 4.82
CA GLU A 229 -0.82 23.09 4.46
C GLU A 229 0.67 23.17 4.81
N ASP A 230 1.09 22.63 5.96
CA ASP A 230 2.50 22.54 6.33
C ASP A 230 3.31 21.72 5.30
N ALA A 231 2.75 20.60 4.84
CA ALA A 231 3.38 19.77 3.82
C ALA A 231 3.44 20.48 2.46
N VAL A 232 2.40 21.23 2.09
CA VAL A 232 2.39 22.08 0.88
C VAL A 232 3.45 23.17 0.98
N GLN A 233 3.58 23.84 2.12
CA GLN A 233 4.59 24.89 2.29
C GLN A 233 6.01 24.33 2.17
N VAL A 234 6.27 23.12 2.71
CA VAL A 234 7.54 22.43 2.51
C VAL A 234 7.79 22.19 1.02
N LEU A 235 6.82 21.68 0.27
CA LEU A 235 6.94 21.49 -1.18
C LEU A 235 7.26 22.81 -1.90
N LEU A 236 6.47 23.85 -1.67
CA LEU A 236 6.64 25.15 -2.34
C LEU A 236 7.98 25.83 -2.02
N SER A 237 8.55 25.58 -0.84
CA SER A 237 9.88 26.10 -0.47
C SER A 237 11.04 25.32 -1.10
N ARG A 238 10.81 24.07 -1.51
CA ARG A 238 11.83 23.17 -2.07
C ARG A 238 11.83 23.12 -3.59
N LEU A 239 10.70 23.43 -4.21
CA LEU A 239 10.53 23.38 -5.66
C LEU A 239 10.88 24.74 -6.29
N GLN A 240 11.61 24.69 -7.40
CA GLN A 240 11.97 25.87 -8.18
C GLN A 240 11.33 25.85 -9.57
N ASP A 241 11.00 24.66 -10.08
CA ASP A 241 10.34 24.52 -11.37
C ASP A 241 8.86 24.91 -11.24
N ARG A 242 8.41 25.78 -12.15
CA ARG A 242 7.04 26.31 -12.13
C ARG A 242 5.99 25.23 -12.41
N ILE A 243 6.32 24.22 -13.22
CA ILE A 243 5.42 23.10 -13.50
C ILE A 243 5.27 22.22 -12.26
N GLU A 244 6.35 21.96 -11.52
CA GLU A 244 6.28 21.24 -10.25
C GLU A 244 5.47 22.02 -9.19
N ILE A 245 5.64 23.34 -9.11
CA ILE A 245 4.84 24.20 -8.22
C ILE A 245 3.34 24.14 -8.58
N VAL A 246 3.01 24.26 -9.86
CA VAL A 246 1.63 24.12 -10.33
C VAL A 246 1.07 22.75 -10.02
N ASP A 247 1.85 21.68 -10.18
CA ASP A 247 1.43 20.32 -9.86
C ASP A 247 1.09 20.12 -8.37
N VAL A 248 1.72 20.89 -7.46
CA VAL A 248 1.31 20.94 -6.04
C VAL A 248 -0.04 21.64 -5.88
N TYR A 249 -0.24 22.79 -6.53
CA TYR A 249 -1.53 23.49 -6.48
C TYR A 249 -2.67 22.70 -7.15
N LEU A 250 -2.39 21.95 -8.22
CA LEU A 250 -3.36 21.08 -8.88
C LEU A 250 -3.85 20.00 -7.92
N MET A 251 -2.96 19.38 -7.13
CA MET A 251 -3.36 18.43 -6.08
C MET A 251 -4.30 19.08 -5.06
N GLN A 252 -4.00 20.30 -4.58
CA GLN A 252 -4.90 21.02 -3.68
C GLN A 252 -6.26 21.30 -4.34
N LEU A 253 -6.26 21.72 -5.61
CA LEU A 253 -7.48 22.03 -6.36
C LEU A 253 -8.36 20.78 -6.56
N GLU A 254 -7.76 19.63 -6.88
CA GLU A 254 -8.46 18.35 -7.01
C GLU A 254 -9.16 17.95 -5.70
N VAL A 255 -8.46 18.11 -4.57
CA VAL A 255 -9.01 17.88 -3.24
C VAL A 255 -10.18 18.82 -2.94
N MET A 256 -10.03 20.12 -3.17
CA MET A 256 -11.08 21.10 -2.89
C MET A 256 -12.33 20.83 -3.73
N ASN A 257 -12.14 20.51 -5.01
CA ASN A 257 -13.24 20.09 -5.89
C ASN A 257 -13.93 18.82 -5.38
N ALA A 258 -13.16 17.80 -4.97
CA ALA A 258 -13.72 16.57 -4.41
C ALA A 258 -14.51 16.80 -3.12
N LYS A 259 -14.15 17.82 -2.33
CA LYS A 259 -14.87 18.25 -1.12
C LYS A 259 -15.96 19.28 -1.40
N ASN A 260 -16.20 19.65 -2.66
CA ASN A 260 -17.13 20.71 -3.08
C ASN A 260 -16.82 22.09 -2.45
N ASP A 261 -15.56 22.35 -2.08
CA ASP A 261 -15.08 23.65 -1.65
C ASP A 261 -14.68 24.50 -2.87
N LEU A 262 -15.70 25.04 -3.55
CA LEU A 262 -15.50 25.82 -4.77
C LEU A 262 -14.73 27.12 -4.52
N GLU A 263 -14.87 27.72 -3.34
CA GLU A 263 -14.14 28.94 -2.98
C GLU A 263 -12.65 28.65 -2.73
N GLY A 264 -12.34 27.57 -2.01
CA GLY A 264 -10.98 27.08 -1.83
C GLY A 264 -10.33 26.70 -3.16
N ALA A 265 -11.04 25.94 -4.01
CA ALA A 265 -10.57 25.56 -5.35
C ALA A 265 -10.26 26.80 -6.22
N TYR A 266 -11.14 27.81 -6.17
CA TYR A 266 -10.93 29.08 -6.86
C TYR A 266 -9.66 29.80 -6.39
N LYS A 267 -9.48 29.97 -5.07
CA LYS A 267 -8.30 30.63 -4.49
C LYS A 267 -7.00 29.90 -4.84
N VAL A 268 -7.00 28.57 -4.77
CA VAL A 268 -5.85 27.74 -5.15
C VAL A 268 -5.56 27.86 -6.66
N GLY A 269 -6.59 27.87 -7.49
CA GLY A 269 -6.46 28.04 -8.94
C GLY A 269 -5.78 29.37 -9.32
N LEU A 270 -6.11 30.46 -8.62
CA LEU A 270 -5.43 31.75 -8.81
C LEU A 270 -3.94 31.68 -8.45
N LYS A 271 -3.58 31.02 -7.34
CA LYS A 271 -2.17 30.80 -6.96
C LYS A 271 -1.42 30.00 -8.03
N ALA A 272 -2.05 28.96 -8.58
CA ALA A 272 -1.47 28.16 -9.66
C ALA A 272 -1.19 29.00 -10.92
N LEU A 273 -2.16 29.82 -11.35
CA LEU A 273 -2.01 30.72 -12.49
C LEU A 273 -0.92 31.78 -12.23
N GLN A 274 -0.90 32.36 -11.04
CA GLN A 274 0.11 33.33 -10.65
C GLN A 274 1.52 32.72 -10.68
N SER A 275 1.70 31.45 -10.27
CA SER A 275 3.01 30.78 -10.38
C SER A 275 3.49 30.54 -11.81
N LEU A 276 2.59 30.67 -12.80
CA LEU A 276 2.90 30.65 -14.23
C LEU A 276 3.05 32.06 -14.84
N ASP A 277 3.08 33.11 -14.01
CA ASP A 277 2.99 34.52 -14.42
C ASP A 277 1.70 34.85 -15.22
N VAL A 278 0.65 34.05 -15.05
CA VAL A 278 -0.66 34.31 -15.65
C VAL A 278 -1.51 35.11 -14.68
N GLY A 279 -1.66 36.40 -14.96
CA GLY A 279 -2.55 37.28 -14.21
C GLY A 279 -4.01 36.97 -14.52
N PHE A 280 -4.76 36.52 -13.51
CA PHE A 280 -6.22 36.37 -13.59
C PHE A 280 -6.89 37.35 -12.61
N PRO A 281 -7.68 38.32 -13.09
CA PRO A 281 -8.35 39.28 -12.22
C PRO A 281 -9.42 38.57 -11.38
N GLU A 282 -9.37 38.69 -10.06
CA GLU A 282 -10.33 38.01 -9.18
C GLU A 282 -11.78 38.45 -9.43
N LYS A 283 -11.96 39.69 -9.86
CA LYS A 283 -13.26 40.27 -10.23
C LYS A 283 -13.14 40.93 -11.60
N PRO A 284 -13.22 40.17 -12.71
CA PRO A 284 -13.17 40.76 -14.03
C PRO A 284 -14.38 41.68 -14.21
N GLY A 285 -14.13 42.94 -14.57
CA GLY A 285 -15.22 43.83 -14.98
C GLY A 285 -15.90 43.32 -16.26
N ILE A 286 -17.15 43.73 -16.49
CA ILE A 286 -17.95 43.33 -17.67
C ILE A 286 -17.18 43.54 -18.98
N MET A 287 -16.39 44.62 -19.10
CA MET A 287 -15.58 44.89 -20.29
C MET A 287 -14.48 43.85 -20.53
N VAL A 288 -13.84 43.34 -19.47
CA VAL A 288 -12.82 42.28 -19.58
C VAL A 288 -13.48 40.98 -20.05
N LEU A 289 -14.66 40.66 -19.51
CA LEU A 289 -15.44 39.49 -19.94
C LEU A 289 -15.87 39.59 -21.41
N ILE A 290 -16.35 40.75 -21.85
CA ILE A 290 -16.73 40.99 -23.26
C ILE A 290 -15.51 40.84 -24.17
N PHE A 291 -14.36 41.41 -23.79
CA PHE A 291 -13.14 41.32 -24.60
C PHE A 291 -12.62 39.89 -24.72
N GLU A 292 -12.54 39.15 -23.61
CA GLU A 292 -12.13 37.74 -23.63
C GLU A 292 -13.15 36.85 -24.37
N PHE A 293 -14.46 37.15 -24.30
CA PHE A 293 -15.48 36.46 -25.08
C PHE A 293 -15.35 36.71 -26.58
N LEU A 294 -15.09 37.95 -27.01
CA LEU A 294 -14.82 38.28 -28.41
C LEU A 294 -13.55 37.61 -28.93
N LYS A 295 -12.51 37.56 -28.10
CA LYS A 295 -11.24 36.87 -28.38
C LYS A 295 -11.45 35.35 -28.50
N MET A 296 -12.25 34.76 -27.61
CA MET A 296 -12.68 33.35 -27.71
C MET A 296 -13.40 33.09 -29.04
N ILE A 297 -14.40 33.90 -29.41
CA ILE A 297 -15.11 33.78 -30.69
C ILE A 297 -14.14 33.89 -31.86
N TYR A 298 -13.22 34.86 -31.83
CA TYR A 298 -12.23 35.05 -32.88
C TYR A 298 -11.30 33.85 -33.04
N TYR A 299 -10.76 33.29 -31.95
CA TYR A 299 -9.91 32.10 -32.00
C TYR A 299 -10.66 30.81 -32.37
N GLN A 300 -11.97 30.76 -32.13
CA GLN A 300 -12.83 29.65 -32.54
C GLN A 300 -13.33 29.76 -33.99
N ARG A 301 -13.18 30.91 -34.66
CA ARG A 301 -13.57 31.04 -36.08
C ARG A 301 -12.81 30.04 -36.95
N GLY A 302 -13.56 29.16 -37.61
CA GLY A 302 -13.02 28.11 -38.50
C GLY A 302 -12.73 26.77 -37.83
N ARG A 303 -12.91 26.66 -36.51
CA ARG A 303 -12.74 25.41 -35.74
C ARG A 303 -14.06 25.06 -35.05
N SER A 304 -14.82 24.12 -35.61
CA SER A 304 -16.01 23.60 -34.91
C SER A 304 -15.58 22.83 -33.65
N PRO A 305 -16.46 22.71 -32.64
CA PRO A 305 -16.19 21.89 -31.46
C PRO A 305 -15.76 20.45 -31.80
N GLU A 306 -16.30 19.87 -32.89
CA GLU A 306 -15.88 18.54 -33.36
C GLU A 306 -14.42 18.55 -33.88
N ARG A 307 -14.02 19.57 -34.65
CA ARG A 307 -12.64 19.72 -35.17
C ARG A 307 -11.61 19.97 -34.07
N LEU A 308 -12.00 20.63 -32.97
CA LEU A 308 -11.12 20.84 -31.80
C LEU A 308 -10.86 19.54 -31.03
N ARG A 309 -11.83 18.61 -31.03
CA ARG A 309 -11.70 17.29 -30.39
C ARG A 309 -10.76 16.35 -31.18
N GLU A 310 -10.69 16.52 -32.50
CA GLU A 310 -9.80 15.76 -33.39
C GLU A 310 -8.37 16.35 -33.51
N ALA A 311 -8.17 17.60 -33.10
CA ALA A 311 -6.87 18.26 -33.11
C ALA A 311 -5.93 17.65 -32.05
N LYS A 312 -5.18 16.61 -32.43
CA LYS A 312 -4.14 15.95 -31.64
C LYS A 312 -3.24 16.96 -30.89
N LYS A 313 -3.12 16.73 -29.57
CA LYS A 313 -2.02 17.11 -28.66
C LYS A 313 -1.23 18.35 -29.10
N ILE A 314 -1.81 19.53 -28.95
CA ILE A 314 -1.05 20.78 -29.07
C ILE A 314 -0.16 20.90 -27.83
N LYS A 315 1.16 20.83 -28.04
CA LYS A 315 2.19 21.26 -27.08
C LYS A 315 1.75 22.58 -26.48
N ILE A 316 1.59 22.60 -25.16
CA ILE A 316 1.33 23.82 -24.39
C ILE A 316 2.48 24.79 -24.66
N LEU A 317 2.24 25.76 -25.53
CA LEU A 317 3.08 26.94 -25.71
C LEU A 317 2.69 27.91 -24.59
N ILE A 318 3.28 27.72 -23.42
CA ILE A 318 3.49 28.84 -22.51
C ILE A 318 4.62 29.64 -23.14
N LYS A 319 4.31 30.88 -23.52
CA LYS A 319 5.28 31.85 -24.02
C LYS A 319 5.30 33.03 -23.07
#